data_AF-A0A967LGW5-F1
#
_entry.id   AF-A0A967LGW5-F1
#
_cell.length_a   1.000
_cell.length_b   1.000
_cell.length_c   1.000
_cell.angle_alpha   90.00
_cell.angle_beta   90.00
_cell.angle_gamma   90.00
#
_symmetry.space_group_name_H-M   'P 1'
#
loop_
_entity.id
_entity.type
_entity.pdbx_description
1 polymer ?
#
loop_
_entity_poly.entity_id
_entity_poly.type
_entity_poly.pdbx_seq_one_letter_code
_entity_poly.pdbx_strand_id
1 'polypeptide(L)' 'VAVGRRPNGHRIGAEAAGVAVDDAGFIPVDSQQRTNVPHIFAIGDIVGQPMLAH' A
#
# COMPACT_ATOMS: atom_id res chain seq x y z
N VAL A 1 23.35 4.91 6.45
CA VAL A 1 23.25 4.61 5.00
C VAL A 1 21.84 4.97 4.54
N ALA A 2 21.67 5.76 3.48
CA ALA A 2 20.37 6.26 2.99
C ALA A 2 20.10 5.76 1.56
N VAL A 3 19.68 4.50 1.44
CA VAL A 3 19.53 3.79 0.14
C VAL A 3 18.11 3.79 -0.43
N GLY A 4 17.10 4.14 0.38
CA GLY A 4 15.71 4.17 -0.08
C GLY A 4 14.71 3.91 1.03
N ARG A 5 13.44 3.75 0.64
CA ARG A 5 12.29 3.44 1.50
C ARG A 5 11.53 2.25 0.91
N ARG A 6 10.87 1.47 1.76
CA ARG A 6 10.04 0.33 1.35
C ARG A 6 8.68 0.44 2.03
N PRO A 7 7.56 0.20 1.32
CA PRO A 7 6.24 0.14 1.92
C PRO A 7 6.14 -1.04 2.92
N ASN A 8 5.23 -0.92 3.89
CA ASN A 8 5.05 -1.88 4.97
C ASN A 8 3.86 -2.85 4.74
N GLY A 9 3.39 -3.07 3.50
CA GLY A 9 2.16 -3.85 3.23
C GLY A 9 2.19 -5.27 3.83
N HIS A 10 3.34 -5.95 3.81
CA HIS A 10 3.49 -7.29 4.42
C HIS A 10 3.63 -7.28 5.96
N ARG A 11 3.64 -6.11 6.62
CA ARG A 11 3.89 -5.98 8.07
C ARG A 11 2.65 -5.57 8.86
N ILE A 12 1.49 -5.51 8.23
CA ILE A 12 0.23 -5.05 8.85
C ILE A 12 -0.86 -6.12 8.88
N GLY A 13 -0.59 -7.34 8.42
CA GLY A 13 -1.59 -8.41 8.36
C GLY A 13 -2.71 -8.15 7.35
N ALA A 14 -2.43 -7.41 6.26
CA ALA A 14 -3.39 -7.03 5.23
C ALA A 14 -4.17 -8.24 4.67
N GLU A 15 -3.52 -9.39 4.52
CA GLU A 15 -4.11 -10.64 4.06
C GLU A 15 -5.25 -11.14 4.97
N ALA A 16 -5.16 -10.90 6.29
CA ALA A 16 -6.23 -11.28 7.22
C ALA A 16 -7.51 -10.46 7.01
N ALA A 17 -7.40 -9.27 6.42
CA ALA A 17 -8.52 -8.44 5.98
C ALA A 17 -8.92 -8.69 4.51
N GLY A 18 -8.25 -9.63 3.82
CA GLY A 18 -8.46 -9.93 2.41
C GLY A 18 -7.87 -8.89 1.45
N VAL A 19 -7.02 -7.97 1.95
CA VAL A 19 -6.38 -6.93 1.14
C VAL A 19 -5.16 -7.51 0.44
N ALA A 20 -5.08 -7.33 -0.88
CA ALA A 20 -3.95 -7.74 -1.69
C ALA A 20 -2.74 -6.82 -1.45
N VAL A 21 -1.55 -7.42 -1.36
CA VAL A 21 -0.26 -6.73 -1.30
C VAL A 21 0.61 -7.29 -2.42
N ASP A 22 1.24 -6.41 -3.20
CA ASP A 22 2.16 -6.83 -4.26
C ASP A 22 3.51 -7.33 -3.72
N ASP A 23 4.35 -7.90 -4.58
CA ASP A 23 5.65 -8.46 -4.19
C ASP A 23 6.64 -7.42 -3.63
N ALA A 24 6.47 -6.14 -3.99
CA ALA A 24 7.29 -5.04 -3.48
C ALA A 24 6.82 -4.55 -2.09
N GLY A 25 5.58 -4.89 -1.71
CA GLY A 25 4.95 -4.55 -0.44
C GLY A 25 3.96 -3.38 -0.53
N PHE A 26 3.58 -2.95 -1.74
CA PHE A 26 2.55 -1.93 -1.97
C PHE A 26 1.14 -2.53 -1.96
N ILE A 27 0.15 -1.69 -1.68
CA ILE A 27 -1.27 -2.03 -1.79
C ILE A 27 -1.82 -1.38 -3.07
N PRO A 28 -2.17 -2.17 -4.10
CA PRO A 28 -2.81 -1.63 -5.30
C PRO A 28 -4.16 -0.99 -4.96
N VAL A 29 -4.41 0.18 -5.54
CA VAL A 29 -5.68 0.90 -5.38
C VAL A 29 -6.20 1.43 -6.71
N ASP A 30 -7.51 1.68 -6.77
CA ASP A 30 -8.12 2.41 -7.88
C ASP A 30 -7.89 3.94 -7.76
N SER A 31 -8.41 4.70 -8.73
CA SER A 31 -8.31 6.17 -8.73
C SER A 31 -9.07 6.86 -7.57
N GLN A 32 -9.90 6.12 -6.83
CA GLN A 32 -10.59 6.57 -5.63
C GLN A 32 -9.91 6.06 -4.35
N GLN A 33 -8.69 5.51 -4.46
CA GLN A 33 -7.90 4.96 -3.36
C GLN A 33 -8.49 3.71 -2.69
N ARG A 34 -9.43 3.03 -3.35
CA ARG A 34 -10.00 1.77 -2.84
C ARG A 34 -9.07 0.61 -3.14
N THR A 35 -8.92 -0.27 -2.16
CA THR A 35 -8.26 -1.57 -2.35
C THR A 35 -9.18 -2.55 -3.08
N ASN A 36 -8.76 -3.80 -3.26
CA ASN A 36 -9.63 -4.88 -3.74
C ASN A 36 -10.81 -5.18 -2.80
N VAL A 37 -10.78 -4.70 -1.55
CA VAL A 37 -11.89 -4.79 -0.60
C VAL A 37 -12.65 -3.45 -0.60
N PRO A 38 -13.92 -3.38 -1.07
CA PRO A 38 -14.58 -2.11 -1.41
C PRO A 38 -14.71 -1.06 -0.30
N HIS A 39 -14.62 -1.48 0.97
CA HIS A 39 -14.74 -0.61 2.15
C HIS A 39 -13.39 -0.36 2.84
N ILE A 40 -12.27 -0.85 2.28
CA ILE A 40 -10.91 -0.62 2.77
C ILE A 40 -10.15 0.21 1.74
N PHE A 41 -9.50 1.26 2.23
CA PHE A 41 -8.75 2.23 1.43
C PHE A 41 -7.29 2.25 1.86
N ALA A 42 -6.40 2.66 0.95
CA ALA A 42 -4.98 2.86 1.24
C ALA A 42 -4.46 4.14 0.55
N ILE A 43 -3.54 4.87 1.20
CA ILE A 43 -3.02 6.17 0.72
C ILE A 43 -1.55 6.37 1.09
N GLY A 44 -0.88 7.29 0.40
CA GLY A 44 0.52 7.67 0.66
C GLY A 44 1.54 6.63 0.19
N ASP A 45 2.71 6.57 0.83
CA ASP A 45 3.83 5.69 0.45
C ASP A 45 3.46 4.20 0.33
N ILE A 46 2.35 3.76 0.92
CA ILE A 46 1.91 2.37 0.88
C ILE A 46 1.28 1.97 -0.46
N VAL A 47 0.83 2.92 -1.28
CA VAL A 47 0.13 2.63 -2.55
C VAL A 47 0.99 2.77 -3.80
N GLY A 48 2.17 3.37 -3.70
CA GLY A 48 3.08 3.50 -4.83
C GLY A 48 4.10 4.63 -4.71
N GLN A 49 4.59 5.05 -5.87
CA GLN A 49 5.50 6.19 -6.05
C GLN A 49 4.77 7.35 -6.73
N PRO A 50 5.22 8.61 -6.56
CA PRO A 50 6.31 9.04 -5.69
C PRO A 50 5.89 9.11 -4.20
N MET A 51 6.82 8.78 -3.31
CA MET A 51 6.63 8.84 -1.86
C MET A 51 6.82 10.28 -1.34
N LEU A 52 5.76 11.07 -1.39
CA LEU A 52 5.75 12.48 -1.03
C LEU A 52 4.58 12.78 -0.09
N ALA A 53 4.76 13.81 0.75
CA ALA A 53 3.78 14.19 1.75
C ALA A 53 2.70 15.17 1.25
N HIS A 54 2.91 15.81 0.10
CA HIS A 54 2.05 16.85 -0.49
C HIS A 54 1.29 16.29 -1.69
#